data_AF-M3AX10-F1
#
_entry.id   AF-M3AX10-F1
#
_cell.length_a   1.000
_cell.length_b   1.000
_cell.length_c   1.000
_cell.angle_alpha   90.00
_cell.angle_beta   90.00
_cell.angle_gamma   90.00
#
_symmetry.space_group_name_H-M   'P 1'
#
loop_
_entity.id
_entity.type
_entity.pdbx_description
1 polymer ?
#
loop_
_entity_poly.entity_id
_entity_poly.type
_entity_poly.pdbx_seq_one_letter_code
_entity_poly.pdbx_strand_id
1 'polypeptide(L)'
;PLIHTLFEELTETWQYLVADPITLHAIIIDPHLDNPPSSTKISTIAADRMISVVTQNHYRVDRILHTHESPHHASSAWYIRARLLEKTGVAPRVTIGRNMAAVQRVLRRKFCMNDSSSWTPDFEFHTQDFSDGREFLIGWLKVTVLHFRSGSLAFVIGRHVFAG
;
A
#
# COMPACT_ATOMS: atom_id res chain seq x y z
N PRO A 1 8.78 -14.81 -6.06
CA PRO A 1 8.57 -13.55 -5.32
C PRO A 1 9.23 -13.67 -3.95
N LEU A 2 9.85 -12.60 -3.45
CA LEU A 2 10.30 -12.51 -2.05
C LEU A 2 9.21 -11.78 -1.26
N ILE A 3 8.73 -12.40 -0.18
CA ILE A 3 7.59 -11.90 0.59
C ILE A 3 8.07 -11.56 2.00
N HIS A 4 7.88 -10.30 2.37
CA HIS A 4 8.05 -9.83 3.74
C HIS A 4 6.66 -9.67 4.35
N THR A 5 6.43 -10.41 5.43
CA THR A 5 5.17 -10.41 6.15
C THR A 5 5.36 -9.66 7.45
N LEU A 6 4.56 -8.62 7.68
CA LEU A 6 4.62 -7.82 8.91
C LEU A 6 3.29 -7.93 9.63
N PHE A 7 3.35 -8.41 10.88
CA PHE A 7 2.21 -8.45 11.79
C PHE A 7 2.22 -7.22 12.69
N GLU A 8 1.07 -6.57 12.83
CA GLU A 8 0.85 -5.54 13.83
C GLU A 8 -0.01 -6.11 14.96
N GLU A 9 0.57 -6.20 16.15
CA GLU A 9 -0.06 -6.83 17.32
C GLU A 9 -1.25 -6.02 17.85
N LEU A 10 -1.22 -4.68 17.74
CA LEU A 10 -2.27 -3.82 18.28
C LEU A 10 -3.59 -3.92 17.51
N THR A 11 -3.50 -4.15 16.20
CA THR A 11 -4.66 -4.21 15.30
C THR A 11 -4.91 -5.64 14.80
N GLU A 12 -4.07 -6.60 15.19
CA GLU A 12 -4.10 -8.01 14.77
C GLU A 12 -4.16 -8.19 13.24
N THR A 13 -3.46 -7.33 12.53
CA THR A 13 -3.55 -7.23 11.07
C THR A 13 -2.22 -7.50 10.41
N TRP A 14 -2.28 -8.11 9.23
CA TRP A 14 -1.11 -8.42 8.42
C TRP A 14 -0.93 -7.38 7.32
N GLN A 15 0.31 -7.02 7.06
CA GLN A 15 0.73 -6.23 5.89
C GLN A 15 1.78 -7.02 5.13
N TYR A 16 1.80 -6.86 3.82
CA TYR A 16 2.75 -7.60 2.97
C TYR A 16 3.54 -6.64 2.10
N LEU A 17 4.84 -6.93 1.98
CA LEU A 17 5.71 -6.35 0.96
C LEU A 17 6.18 -7.49 0.06
N VAL A 18 5.84 -7.40 -1.22
CA VAL A 18 6.18 -8.41 -2.22
C VAL A 18 7.17 -7.81 -3.19
N ALA A 19 8.38 -8.36 -3.23
CA ALA A 19 9.47 -7.87 -4.05
C ALA A 19 9.89 -8.89 -5.11
N ASP A 20 10.28 -8.39 -6.27
CA ASP A 20 11.06 -9.11 -7.26
C ASP A 20 12.53 -9.13 -6.82
N PRO A 21 13.10 -10.30 -6.46
CA PRO A 21 14.47 -10.36 -5.98
C PRO A 21 15.52 -10.01 -7.05
N ILE A 22 15.15 -10.00 -8.34
CA ILE A 22 16.08 -9.72 -9.42
C ILE A 22 16.12 -8.21 -9.73
N THR A 23 14.95 -7.61 -9.95
CA THR A 23 14.87 -6.18 -10.34
C THR A 23 14.74 -5.24 -9.15
N LEU A 24 14.49 -5.77 -7.95
CA LEU A 24 14.22 -5.02 -6.70
C LEU A 24 12.96 -4.15 -6.74
N HIS A 25 12.12 -4.29 -7.77
CA HIS A 25 10.80 -3.70 -7.79
C HIS A 25 9.89 -4.41 -6.78
N ALA A 26 9.04 -3.65 -6.10
CA ALA A 26 8.17 -4.18 -5.05
C ALA A 26 6.80 -3.52 -5.03
N ILE A 27 5.86 -4.18 -4.37
CA ILE A 27 4.56 -3.61 -3.98
C ILE A 27 4.29 -3.84 -2.50
N ILE A 28 3.48 -2.95 -1.94
CA ILE A 28 2.95 -3.08 -0.59
C ILE A 28 1.46 -3.39 -0.69
N ILE A 29 0.98 -4.36 0.09
CA ILE A 29 -0.41 -4.82 0.12
C ILE A 29 -0.96 -4.62 1.53
N ASP A 30 -2.13 -3.99 1.62
CA ASP A 30 -2.90 -3.71 2.83
C ASP A 30 -2.13 -2.97 3.96
N PRO A 31 -1.39 -1.89 3.66
CA PRO A 31 -0.72 -1.15 4.71
C PRO A 31 -1.72 -0.40 5.59
N HIS A 32 -1.60 -0.57 6.90
CA HIS A 32 -2.45 0.08 7.90
C HIS A 32 -1.63 0.86 8.92
N LEU A 33 -2.31 1.73 9.64
CA LEU A 33 -1.81 2.42 10.82
C LEU A 33 -2.08 1.57 12.06
N ASP A 34 -1.15 1.62 13.02
CA ASP A 34 -1.20 0.96 14.33
C ASP A 34 -2.09 1.69 15.34
N ASN A 35 -3.23 2.23 14.88
CA ASN A 35 -4.18 2.93 15.75
C ASN A 35 -5.28 1.99 16.20
N PRO A 36 -5.52 1.85 17.51
CA PRO A 36 -6.73 1.20 17.97
C PRO A 36 -7.95 2.05 17.55
N PRO A 37 -9.12 1.44 17.30
CA PRO A 37 -10.32 2.14 16.83
C PRO A 37 -10.76 3.33 17.70
N SER A 38 -10.37 3.34 18.97
CA SER A 38 -10.69 4.36 19.97
C SER A 38 -9.68 5.53 20.03
N SER A 39 -8.54 5.45 19.34
CA SER A 39 -7.50 6.47 19.43
C SER A 39 -7.76 7.67 18.52
N THR A 40 -7.65 8.87 19.07
CA THR A 40 -7.61 10.14 18.31
C THR A 40 -6.20 10.52 17.86
N LYS A 41 -5.16 9.83 18.36
CA LYS A 41 -3.77 10.03 17.97
C LYS A 41 -3.41 9.05 16.85
N ILE A 42 -2.79 9.59 15.79
CA ILE A 42 -2.22 8.79 14.70
C ILE A 42 -0.80 8.38 15.09
N SER A 43 -0.60 7.09 15.27
CA SER A 43 0.68 6.37 15.33
C SER A 43 1.04 5.80 13.97
N THR A 44 2.35 5.68 13.70
CA THR A 44 2.92 5.25 12.40
C THR A 44 3.98 4.16 12.55
N ILE A 45 4.08 3.51 13.71
CA ILE A 45 5.15 2.55 14.01
C ILE A 45 5.12 1.38 13.03
N ALA A 46 3.93 0.85 12.72
CA ALA A 46 3.78 -0.24 11.75
C ALA A 46 4.24 0.19 10.35
N ALA A 47 3.87 1.40 9.94
CA ALA A 47 4.24 1.96 8.66
C ALA A 47 5.75 2.28 8.56
N ASP A 48 6.36 2.72 9.67
CA ASP A 48 7.80 2.96 9.75
C ASP A 48 8.60 1.65 9.67
N ARG A 49 8.10 0.55 10.26
CA ARG A 49 8.67 -0.80 10.07
C ARG A 49 8.63 -1.22 8.60
N MET A 50 7.51 -1.02 7.92
CA MET A 50 7.36 -1.29 6.48
C MET A 50 8.38 -0.49 5.64
N ILE A 51 8.51 0.81 5.91
CA ILE A 51 9.50 1.67 5.23
C ILE A 51 10.93 1.20 5.53
N SER A 52 11.22 0.77 6.77
CA SER A 52 12.53 0.24 7.14
C SER A 52 12.89 -0.97 6.27
N VAL A 53 11.99 -1.95 6.14
CA VAL A 53 12.23 -3.12 5.29
C VAL A 53 12.47 -2.72 3.83
N VAL A 54 11.68 -1.78 3.29
CA VAL A 54 11.88 -1.26 1.93
C VAL A 54 13.27 -0.65 1.76
N THR A 55 13.68 0.22 2.69
CA THR A 55 14.94 0.96 2.59
C THR A 55 16.17 0.08 2.81
N GLN A 56 16.11 -0.86 3.76
CA GLN A 56 17.21 -1.78 4.08
C GLN A 56 17.52 -2.75 2.94
N ASN A 57 16.50 -3.14 2.17
CA ASN A 57 16.65 -4.05 1.04
C ASN A 57 16.77 -3.31 -0.31
N HIS A 58 16.84 -1.98 -0.29
CA HIS A 58 16.92 -1.13 -1.50
C HIS A 58 15.81 -1.37 -2.53
N TYR A 59 14.60 -1.69 -2.06
CA TYR A 59 13.47 -1.91 -2.96
C TYR A 59 12.93 -0.61 -3.54
N ARG A 60 12.56 -0.67 -4.82
CA ARG A 60 11.76 0.35 -5.49
C ARG A 60 10.29 -0.04 -5.42
N VAL A 61 9.52 0.65 -4.58
CA VAL A 61 8.08 0.39 -4.48
C VAL A 61 7.37 1.06 -5.65
N ASP A 62 6.71 0.27 -6.49
CA ASP A 62 5.96 0.78 -7.65
C ASP A 62 4.54 1.13 -7.26
N ARG A 63 3.90 0.28 -6.44
CA ARG A 63 2.49 0.40 -6.07
C ARG A 63 2.23 0.04 -4.62
N ILE A 64 1.23 0.70 -4.05
CA ILE A 64 0.60 0.37 -2.78
C ILE A 64 -0.84 -0.01 -3.07
N LEU A 65 -1.23 -1.23 -2.72
CA LEU A 65 -2.50 -1.85 -3.07
C LEU A 65 -3.33 -2.18 -1.83
N HIS A 66 -4.65 -2.23 -2.01
CA HIS A 66 -5.59 -2.70 -1.00
C HIS A 66 -6.41 -3.86 -1.57
N THR A 67 -6.58 -4.92 -0.79
CA THR A 67 -7.51 -6.02 -1.09
C THR A 67 -8.94 -5.59 -0.79
N HIS A 68 -9.16 -4.80 0.25
CA HIS A 68 -10.48 -4.28 0.61
C HIS A 68 -10.37 -2.96 1.38
N GLU A 69 -11.49 -2.25 1.51
CA GLU A 69 -11.61 -1.14 2.45
C GLU A 69 -12.05 -1.69 3.82
N SER A 70 -11.13 -1.75 4.77
CA SER A 70 -11.47 -2.12 6.15
C SER A 70 -12.05 -0.91 6.89
N PRO A 71 -13.24 -1.05 7.52
CA PRO A 71 -13.78 -0.01 8.38
C PRO A 71 -13.08 0.04 9.76
N HIS A 72 -12.26 -0.96 10.07
CA HIS A 72 -11.69 -1.15 11.41
C HIS A 72 -10.30 -0.55 11.57
N HIS A 73 -9.54 -0.37 10.48
CA HIS A 73 -8.20 0.20 10.52
C HIS A 73 -7.97 1.21 9.39
N ALA A 74 -7.34 2.33 9.73
CA ALA A 74 -6.99 3.35 8.76
C ALA A 74 -5.75 2.93 7.95
N SER A 75 -5.78 3.11 6.62
CA SER A 75 -4.60 2.83 5.78
C SER A 75 -3.45 3.79 6.06
N SER A 76 -2.21 3.26 6.02
CA SER A 76 -0.98 4.04 6.08
C SER A 76 -0.36 4.33 4.69
N ALA A 77 -1.05 3.98 3.60
CA ALA A 77 -0.55 4.13 2.23
C ALA A 77 -0.04 5.54 1.89
N TRP A 78 -0.77 6.58 2.29
CA TRP A 78 -0.36 7.97 2.03
C TRP A 78 0.89 8.38 2.82
N TYR A 79 1.01 7.91 4.06
CA TYR A 79 2.19 8.14 4.88
C TYR A 79 3.41 7.46 4.26
N ILE A 80 3.28 6.18 3.88
CA ILE A 80 4.35 5.42 3.23
C ILE A 80 4.75 6.07 1.90
N ARG A 81 3.80 6.43 1.04
CA ARG A 81 4.09 7.10 -0.24
C ARG A 81 4.93 8.36 -0.05
N ALA A 82 4.56 9.20 0.91
CA ALA A 82 5.27 10.44 1.14
C ALA A 82 6.66 10.23 1.73
N ARG A 83 6.81 9.30 2.68
CA ARG A 83 8.12 8.95 3.24
C ARG A 83 9.05 8.31 2.22
N LEU A 84 8.53 7.48 1.32
CA LEU A 84 9.32 6.92 0.24
C LEU A 84 9.71 7.97 -0.80
N LEU A 85 8.83 8.93 -1.12
CA LEU A 85 9.18 10.08 -1.95
C LEU A 85 10.32 10.90 -1.32
N GLU A 86 10.21 11.22 -0.03
CA GLU A 86 11.24 11.96 0.71
C GLU A 86 12.59 11.21 0.74
N LYS A 87 12.58 9.89 0.95
CA LYS A 87 13.79 9.08 1.10
C LYS A 87 14.43 8.65 -0.22
N THR A 88 13.64 8.43 -1.26
CA THR A 88 14.08 7.80 -2.52
C THR A 88 13.93 8.70 -3.75
N GLY A 89 13.22 9.84 -3.62
CA GLY A 89 12.87 10.71 -4.73
C GLY A 89 11.74 10.16 -5.63
N VAL A 90 11.21 8.97 -5.33
CA VAL A 90 10.16 8.32 -6.13
C VAL A 90 8.94 8.04 -5.27
N ALA A 91 7.76 8.49 -5.73
CA ALA A 91 6.50 8.21 -5.07
C ALA A 91 5.83 6.96 -5.66
N PRO A 92 5.57 5.89 -4.87
CA PRO A 92 4.83 4.73 -5.35
C PRO A 92 3.39 5.11 -5.67
N ARG A 93 2.82 4.54 -6.74
CA ARG A 93 1.39 4.70 -7.04
C ARG A 93 0.55 4.11 -5.93
N VAL A 94 -0.61 4.70 -5.69
CA VAL A 94 -1.46 4.32 -4.57
C VAL A 94 -2.82 3.96 -5.13
N THR A 95 -3.10 2.66 -5.18
CA THR A 95 -4.39 2.14 -5.62
C THR A 95 -5.26 1.97 -4.37
N ILE A 96 -6.21 2.90 -4.16
CA ILE A 96 -7.14 2.90 -3.01
C ILE A 96 -8.57 3.03 -3.52
N GLY A 97 -9.52 2.39 -2.84
CA GLY A 97 -10.97 2.60 -3.01
C GLY A 97 -11.46 4.01 -2.64
N ARG A 98 -12.77 4.25 -2.82
CA ARG A 98 -13.41 5.58 -2.79
C ARG A 98 -13.32 6.34 -1.47
N ASN A 99 -13.11 5.70 -0.32
CA ASN A 99 -13.50 6.32 0.97
C ASN A 99 -12.37 7.02 1.76
N MET A 100 -11.19 7.21 1.18
CA MET A 100 -10.00 7.66 1.93
C MET A 100 -9.60 9.14 1.77
N ALA A 101 -10.37 9.95 1.06
CA ALA A 101 -10.09 11.39 0.89
C ALA A 101 -10.02 12.16 2.23
N ALA A 102 -10.74 11.72 3.26
CA ALA A 102 -10.73 12.33 4.58
C ALA A 102 -9.40 12.10 5.32
N VAL A 103 -8.90 10.86 5.34
CA VAL A 103 -7.63 10.49 5.99
C VAL A 103 -6.46 11.18 5.28
N GLN A 104 -6.49 11.21 3.94
CA GLN A 104 -5.55 11.93 3.10
C GLN A 104 -5.46 13.42 3.47
N ARG A 105 -6.61 14.08 3.73
CA ARG A 105 -6.67 15.51 4.11
C ARG A 105 -6.12 15.77 5.51
N VAL A 106 -6.27 14.82 6.44
CA VAL A 106 -5.70 14.92 7.79
C VAL A 106 -4.18 14.73 7.74
N LEU A 107 -3.70 13.73 7.00
CA LEU A 107 -2.27 13.48 6.86
C LEU A 107 -1.55 14.62 6.12
N ARG A 108 -2.15 15.17 5.05
CA ARG A 108 -1.63 16.37 4.37
C ARG A 108 -1.40 17.53 5.32
N ARG A 109 -2.38 17.81 6.20
CA ARG A 109 -2.30 18.89 7.19
C ARG A 109 -1.28 18.59 8.30
N LYS A 110 -1.27 17.37 8.84
CA LYS A 110 -0.40 16.98 9.96
C LYS A 110 1.08 16.99 9.58
N PHE A 111 1.40 16.70 8.32
CA PHE A 111 2.79 16.56 7.86
C PHE A 111 3.25 17.69 6.92
N CYS A 112 2.54 18.83 6.88
CA CYS A 112 2.93 20.03 6.13
C CYS A 112 3.37 19.75 4.68
N MET A 113 2.64 18.87 3.99
CA MET A 113 3.01 18.44 2.64
C MET A 113 2.57 19.51 1.63
N ASN A 114 3.51 20.32 1.13
CA ASN A 114 3.26 21.42 0.20
C ASN A 114 2.93 20.96 -1.23
N ASP A 115 2.17 21.80 -1.94
CA ASP A 115 1.46 21.59 -3.21
C ASP A 115 2.36 21.51 -4.46
N SER A 116 3.63 21.12 -4.34
CA SER A 116 4.58 21.10 -5.46
C SER A 116 4.41 19.84 -6.34
N SER A 117 3.50 19.95 -7.30
CA SER A 117 3.49 19.40 -8.68
C SER A 117 3.82 17.92 -8.98
N SER A 118 4.05 17.05 -8.01
CA SER A 118 4.29 15.60 -8.23
C SER A 118 3.26 14.68 -7.53
N TRP A 119 2.22 15.28 -6.97
CA TRP A 119 1.19 14.59 -6.21
C TRP A 119 -0.13 14.63 -6.98
N THR A 120 -0.23 13.90 -8.09
CA THR A 120 -1.54 13.50 -8.61
C THR A 120 -2.08 12.36 -7.75
N PRO A 121 -3.27 12.52 -7.15
CA PRO A 121 -3.94 11.41 -6.52
C PRO A 121 -4.50 10.51 -7.63
N ASP A 122 -3.65 9.65 -8.19
CA ASP A 122 -4.06 8.64 -9.15
C ASP A 122 -4.79 7.53 -8.40
N PHE A 123 -6.07 7.76 -8.11
CA PHE A 123 -6.97 6.75 -7.56
C PHE A 123 -7.29 5.72 -8.67
N GLU A 124 -6.44 4.70 -8.80
CA GLU A 124 -6.55 3.70 -9.87
C GLU A 124 -7.64 2.63 -9.64
N PHE A 125 -8.48 2.72 -8.60
CA PHE A 125 -9.50 1.68 -8.32
C PHE A 125 -10.57 1.54 -9.41
N HIS A 126 -10.71 2.55 -10.27
CA HIS A 126 -11.62 2.52 -11.42
C HIS A 126 -10.91 2.68 -12.77
N THR A 127 -9.58 2.58 -12.82
CA THR A 127 -8.95 2.38 -14.11
C THR A 127 -9.28 0.96 -14.56
N GLN A 128 -9.34 0.73 -15.87
CA GLN A 128 -9.48 -0.63 -16.40
C GLN A 128 -8.39 -1.57 -15.84
N ASP A 129 -7.34 -1.05 -15.21
CA ASP A 129 -6.16 -1.76 -14.71
C ASP A 129 -6.42 -2.80 -13.62
N PHE A 130 -7.58 -2.73 -12.95
CA PHE A 130 -7.97 -3.66 -11.88
C PHE A 130 -9.24 -4.46 -12.18
N SER A 131 -9.57 -4.66 -13.46
CA SER A 131 -10.63 -5.60 -13.84
C SER A 131 -10.25 -7.05 -13.49
N ASP A 132 -11.26 -7.89 -13.27
CA ASP A 132 -11.04 -9.32 -13.01
C ASP A 132 -10.19 -9.98 -14.11
N GLY A 133 -9.22 -10.80 -13.68
CA GLY A 133 -8.27 -11.49 -14.55
C GLY A 133 -7.20 -10.59 -15.17
N ARG A 134 -7.18 -9.29 -14.87
CA ARG A 134 -6.17 -8.38 -15.43
C ARG A 134 -4.80 -8.63 -14.83
N GLU A 135 -3.78 -8.46 -15.67
CA GLU A 135 -2.40 -8.66 -15.29
C GLU A 135 -1.60 -7.36 -15.39
N PHE A 136 -0.66 -7.19 -14.45
CA PHE A 136 0.38 -6.18 -14.52
C PHE A 136 1.71 -6.73 -13.99
N LEU A 137 2.79 -6.00 -14.25
CA LEU A 137 4.14 -6.40 -13.83
C LEU A 137 4.65 -5.55 -12.67
N ILE A 138 5.46 -6.18 -11.82
CA ILE A 138 6.33 -5.54 -10.82
C ILE A 138 7.72 -6.07 -11.10
N GLY A 139 8.56 -5.26 -11.75
CA GLY A 139 9.78 -5.78 -12.34
C GLY A 139 9.46 -6.91 -13.31
N TRP A 140 9.91 -8.13 -13.01
CA TRP A 140 9.60 -9.34 -13.79
C TRP A 140 8.49 -10.20 -13.17
N LEU A 141 7.98 -9.84 -11.99
CA LEU A 141 6.89 -10.57 -11.37
C LEU A 141 5.55 -10.19 -12.01
N LYS A 142 4.80 -11.20 -12.42
CA LYS A 142 3.42 -11.06 -12.87
C LYS A 142 2.47 -11.06 -11.69
N VAL A 143 1.59 -10.06 -11.65
CA VAL A 143 0.45 -9.97 -10.73
C VAL A 143 -0.82 -10.13 -11.53
N THR A 144 -1.70 -11.03 -11.08
CA THR A 144 -3.05 -11.17 -11.61
C THR A 144 -4.04 -10.68 -10.57
N VAL A 145 -4.95 -9.80 -10.98
CA VAL A 145 -6.04 -9.27 -10.14
C VAL A 145 -7.23 -10.22 -10.23
N LEU A 146 -7.77 -10.61 -9.07
CA LEU A 146 -9.02 -11.34 -8.95
C LEU A 146 -10.04 -10.44 -8.26
N HIS A 147 -11.24 -10.34 -8.83
CA HIS A 147 -12.32 -9.56 -8.26
C HIS A 147 -13.41 -10.47 -7.70
N PHE A 148 -13.67 -10.37 -6.40
CA PHE A 148 -14.72 -11.12 -5.75
C PHE A 148 -16.07 -10.41 -5.87
N ARG A 149 -17.15 -11.19 -5.84
CA ARG A 149 -18.53 -10.66 -5.90
C ARG A 149 -18.87 -9.74 -4.72
N SER A 150 -18.12 -9.82 -3.62
CA SER A 150 -18.25 -8.92 -2.46
C SER A 150 -17.72 -7.51 -2.74
N GLY A 151 -16.96 -7.30 -3.82
CA GLY A 151 -16.23 -6.06 -4.10
C GLY A 151 -14.79 -6.05 -3.56
N SER A 152 -14.36 -7.12 -2.89
CA SER A 152 -12.96 -7.31 -2.49
C SER A 152 -12.10 -7.76 -3.67
N LEU A 153 -10.81 -7.45 -3.63
CA LEU A 153 -9.79 -7.86 -4.57
C LEU A 153 -8.86 -8.91 -3.93
N ALA A 154 -8.31 -9.77 -4.77
CA ALA A 154 -7.11 -10.53 -4.45
C ALA A 154 -6.03 -10.36 -5.51
N PHE A 155 -4.79 -10.53 -5.10
CA PHE A 155 -3.62 -10.46 -5.96
C PHE A 155 -2.91 -11.81 -5.98
N VAL A 156 -2.81 -12.42 -7.16
CA VAL A 156 -2.06 -13.66 -7.37
C VAL A 156 -0.67 -13.30 -7.87
N ILE A 157 0.37 -13.73 -7.14
CA ILE A 157 1.77 -13.43 -7.46
C ILE A 157 2.59 -14.70 -7.30
N GLY A 158 3.02 -15.28 -8.42
CA GLY A 158 3.65 -16.60 -8.42
C GLY A 158 2.69 -17.67 -7.88
N ARG A 159 3.06 -18.33 -6.78
CA ARG A 159 2.24 -19.36 -6.11
C ARG A 159 1.45 -18.85 -4.91
N HIS A 160 1.44 -17.54 -4.68
CA HIS A 160 0.83 -16.91 -3.51
C HIS A 160 -0.40 -16.12 -3.91
N VAL A 161 -1.40 -16.12 -3.04
CA VAL A 161 -2.62 -15.33 -3.17
C VAL A 161 -2.72 -14.42 -1.95
N PHE A 162 -2.85 -13.12 -2.19
CA PHE A 162 -3.07 -12.12 -1.16
C PHE A 162 -4.52 -11.68 -1.25
N ALA A 163 -5.30 -12.04 -0.24
CA ALA A 163 -6.72 -11.73 -0.11
C ALA A 163 -6.99 -11.23 1.32
N GLY A 164 -7.92 -10.28 1.46
CA GLY A 164 -8.37 -9.75 2.73
C GLY A 164 -9.59 -10.47 3.29
#